data_AF-X1R0R4-F1
#
_entry.id   AF-X1R0R4-F1
#
_cell.length_a   1.000
_cell.length_b   1.000
_cell.length_c   1.000
_cell.angle_alpha   90.00
_cell.angle_beta   90.00
_cell.angle_gamma   90.00
#
_symmetry.space_group_name_H-M   'P 1'
#
loop_
_entity.id
_entity.type
_entity.pdbx_description
1 polymer ?
#
loop_
_entity_poly.entity_id
_entity_poly.type
_entity_poly.pdbx_seq_one_letter_code
_entity_poly.pdbx_strand_id
1 'polypeptide(L)' 'DIGSGYPSDVRSTTFLREWIRKNKKAPPIARKSWETTKKIIREELYSKKITDFV' A
#
# COMPACT_ATOMS: atom_id res chain seq x y z
N ASP A 1 4.54 14.74 -7.15
CA ASP A 1 5.62 13.86 -7.61
C ASP A 1 5.42 12.48 -6.97
N ILE A 2 5.38 11.40 -7.76
CA ILE A 2 5.04 10.04 -7.29
C ILE A 2 6.29 9.32 -6.73
N GLY A 3 7.46 9.96 -6.80
CA GLY A 3 8.76 9.34 -6.52
C GLY A 3 9.21 8.42 -7.67
N SER A 4 10.31 7.70 -7.44
CA SER A 4 10.95 6.83 -8.45
C SER A 4 10.09 5.64 -8.90
N GLY A 5 8.97 5.38 -8.21
CA GLY A 5 8.13 4.23 -8.50
C GLY A 5 8.78 2.93 -8.06
N TYR A 6 9.63 2.98 -7.02
CA TYR A 6 10.24 1.83 -6.38
C TYR A 6 9.78 1.72 -4.92
N PRO A 7 9.68 0.49 -4.38
CA PRO A 7 9.26 0.27 -3.00
C PRO A 7 10.27 0.76 -1.97
N SER A 8 11.54 0.88 -2.36
CA SER A 8 12.61 1.46 -1.54
C SER A 8 12.50 2.98 -1.43
N ASP A 9 11.73 3.62 -2.33
CA ASP A 9 11.53 5.05 -2.33
C ASP A 9 10.42 5.41 -1.34
N VAL A 10 10.79 6.17 -0.31
CA VAL A 10 9.88 6.57 0.77
C VAL A 10 8.69 7.37 0.23
N ARG A 11 8.90 8.14 -0.85
CA ARG A 11 7.84 8.92 -1.52
C ARG A 11 6.81 8.02 -2.19
N SER A 12 7.26 7.00 -2.93
CA SER A 12 6.38 6.07 -3.62
C SER A 12 5.61 5.18 -2.64
N THR A 13 6.25 4.73 -1.55
CA THR A 13 5.57 3.98 -0.48
C THR A 13 4.54 4.82 0.27
N THR A 14 4.86 6.09 0.57
CA THR A 14 3.92 7.02 1.24
C THR A 14 2.70 7.27 0.35
N PHE A 15 2.91 7.60 -0.92
CA PHE A 15 1.82 7.76 -1.89
C PHE A 15 0.95 6.50 -1.98
N LEU A 16 1.58 5.32 -2.04
CA LEU A 16 0.84 4.05 -2.09
C LEU A 16 -0.01 3.85 -0.85
N ARG A 17 0.54 4.07 0.35
CA ARG A 17 -0.19 3.94 1.62
C ARG A 17 -1.37 4.88 1.67
N GLU A 18 -1.19 6.15 1.34
CA GLU A 18 -2.29 7.13 1.30
C GLU A 18 -3.37 6.75 0.29
N TRP A 19 -2.96 6.32 -0.90
CA TRP A 19 -3.88 5.88 -1.95
C TRP A 19 -4.69 4.66 -1.51
N ILE A 20 -4.02 3.64 -0.96
CA ILE A 20 -4.65 2.42 -0.47
C ILE A 20 -5.56 2.73 0.72
N ARG A 21 -5.17 3.63 1.62
CA ARG A 21 -6.03 4.05 2.75
C ARG A 21 -7.31 4.74 2.27
N LYS A 22 -7.21 5.57 1.22
CA LYS A 22 -8.35 6.32 0.67
C LYS A 22 -9.26 5.47 -0.22
N ASN A 23 -8.69 4.62 -1.07
CA ASN A 23 -9.43 3.86 -2.10
C ASN A 23 -9.61 2.37 -1.75
N LYS A 24 -8.96 1.88 -0.68
CA LYS A 24 -8.89 0.45 -0.28
C LYS A 24 -8.42 -0.48 -1.40
N LYS A 25 -7.71 0.05 -2.40
CA LYS A 25 -7.27 -0.66 -3.61
C LYS A 25 -5.92 -0.11 -4.08
N ALA A 26 -5.18 -0.92 -4.84
CA ALA A 26 -3.97 -0.49 -5.55
C ALA A 26 -4.30 0.66 -6.53
N PRO A 27 -3.42 1.66 -6.68
CA PRO A 27 -3.56 2.62 -7.77
C PRO A 27 -3.40 1.91 -9.13
N PRO A 28 -4.14 2.31 -10.18
CA PRO A 28 -4.06 1.67 -11.51
C PRO A 28 -2.69 1.82 -12.16
N ILE A 29 -1.92 2.83 -11.74
CA ILE A 29 -0.52 3.03 -12.14
C ILE A 29 0.43 2.01 -11.51
N ALA A 30 0.06 1.37 -10.39
CA ALA A 30 0.86 0.32 -9.78
C ALA A 30 0.57 -1.00 -10.50
N ARG A 31 1.63 -1.69 -10.93
CA ARG A 31 1.48 -2.97 -11.62
C ARG A 31 0.80 -3.97 -10.68
N LYS A 32 -0.23 -4.67 -11.16
CA LYS A 32 -0.90 -5.73 -10.38
C LYS A 32 0.05 -6.84 -9.93
N SER A 33 1.13 -7.09 -10.67
CA SER A 33 2.15 -8.09 -10.31
C SER A 33 3.17 -7.59 -9.28
N TRP A 34 3.08 -6.33 -8.86
CA TRP A 34 4.08 -5.74 -7.97
C TRP A 34 3.87 -6.20 -6.53
N GLU A 35 4.83 -6.99 -6.05
CA GLU A 35 4.76 -7.64 -4.75
C GLU A 35 4.66 -6.64 -3.60
N THR A 36 5.31 -5.49 -3.72
CA THR A 36 5.27 -4.47 -2.66
C THR A 36 3.88 -3.86 -2.52
N THR A 37 3.20 -3.56 -3.62
CA THR A 37 1.82 -3.06 -3.57
C THR A 37 0.91 -4.09 -2.92
N LYS A 38 1.04 -5.36 -3.29
CA LYS A 38 0.29 -6.45 -2.64
C LYS A 38 0.62 -6.55 -1.15
N LYS A 39 1.89 -6.43 -0.78
CA LYS A 39 2.33 -6.47 0.62
C LYS A 39 1.72 -5.32 1.42
N ILE A 40 1.80 -4.08 0.94
CA ILE A 40 1.24 -2.90 1.60
C ILE A 40 -0.29 -2.99 1.68
N ILE A 41 -0.97 -3.46 0.63
CA ILE A 41 -2.43 -3.68 0.66
C ILE A 41 -2.79 -4.72 1.71
N ARG A 42 -2.04 -5.83 1.77
CA ARG A 42 -2.26 -6.84 2.78
C ARG A 42 -1.99 -6.28 4.17
N GLU A 43 -0.91 -5.54 4.36
CA GLU A 43 -0.60 -4.90 5.64
C GLU A 43 -1.69 -3.91 6.04
N GLU A 44 -2.14 -3.00 5.17
CA GLU A 44 -3.13 -1.97 5.52
C GLU A 44 -4.57 -2.50 5.59
N LEU A 45 -4.97 -3.46 4.74
CA LEU A 45 -6.33 -4.03 4.74
C LEU A 45 -6.47 -5.22 5.71
N TYR A 46 -5.42 -6.04 5.88
CA TYR A 46 -5.42 -7.18 6.81
C TYR A 46 -4.75 -6.89 8.16
N SER A 47 -4.15 -5.72 8.38
CA SER A 47 -3.97 -5.21 9.75
C SER A 47 -5.33 -4.81 10.31
N LYS A 48 -6.19 -5.81 10.48
CA LYS A 48 -7.18 -5.82 11.54
C LYS A 48 -6.37 -5.57 12.80
N LYS A 49 -6.59 -4.41 13.40
CA LYS A 49 -6.05 -4.09 14.72
C LYS A 49 -6.16 -5.35 15.58
N ILE A 50 -5.04 -5.79 16.15
CA ILE A 50 -4.98 -6.91 17.11
C ILE A 50 -5.92 -6.68 18.31
N THR A 51 -6.51 -5.49 18.45
CA THR A 51 -7.60 -5.17 19.38
C THR A 51 -8.92 -5.90 19.14
N ASP A 52 -9.03 -6.75 18.11
CA ASP A 52 -10.21 -7.61 17.88
C ASP A 52 -9.99 -9.06 18.40
N PHE A 53 -8.82 -9.33 19.00
CA PHE A 53 -8.58 -10.54 19.76
C PHE A 53 -8.54 -10.18 21.25
N VAL A 54 -9.63 -10.54 21.95
CA VAL A 54 -9.95 -10.34 23.40
C VAL A 54 -10.67 -9.05 23.75
#